data_AF-A0A498KGE3-F1
#
_entry.id   AF-A0A498KGE3-F1
#
_cell.length_a   1.000
_cell.length_b   1.000
_cell.length_c   1.000
_cell.angle_alpha   90.00
_cell.angle_beta   90.00
_cell.angle_gamma   90.00
#
_symmetry.space_group_name_H-M   'P 1'
#
loop_
_entity.id
_entity.type
_entity.pdbx_description
1 polymer ?
#
loop_
_entity_poly.entity_id
_entity_poly.type
_entity_poly.pdbx_seq_one_letter_code
_entity_poly.pdbx_strand_id
1 'polypeptide(L)'
;MCLSHAPSNSSMDLMLRTHCCTKPYIIAANRQLSAMHPIYRLLHSHFRYTMEINALARESLINAGGIIESSFSPGKYSLQLRSVAYDQLWRFDMEALPANLIRRYFT
;
A
#
# COMPACT_ATOMS: atom_id res chain seq x y z
N MET A 1 24.42 -16.70 6.43
CA MET A 1 24.63 -15.67 7.47
C MET A 1 24.75 -14.32 6.78
N CYS A 2 23.62 -13.67 6.52
CA CYS A 2 23.49 -12.25 6.14
C CYS A 2 22.04 -11.84 6.47
N LEU A 3 21.76 -11.67 7.76
CA LEU A 3 20.47 -11.26 8.33
C LEU A 3 20.64 -9.87 9.01
N SER A 4 21.18 -8.87 8.30
CA SER A 4 21.42 -7.56 8.92
C SER A 4 21.19 -6.32 8.06
N HIS A 5 20.72 -6.46 6.82
CA HIS A 5 20.20 -5.32 6.07
C HIS A 5 18.95 -5.81 5.36
N ALA A 6 17.76 -5.55 5.92
CA ALA A 6 16.53 -5.70 5.15
C ALA A 6 16.64 -4.67 4.01
N PRO A 7 16.87 -5.07 2.75
CA PRO A 7 16.51 -4.16 1.69
C PRO A 7 14.99 -4.07 1.82
N SER A 8 14.47 -2.87 2.04
CA SER A 8 13.07 -2.60 1.74
C SER A 8 12.86 -3.06 0.30
N ASN A 9 12.30 -4.27 0.12
CA ASN A 9 11.93 -4.78 -1.19
C ASN A 9 10.90 -3.77 -1.70
N SER A 10 11.31 -2.91 -2.63
CA SER A 10 10.54 -1.74 -3.07
C SER A 10 9.11 -2.13 -3.48
N SER A 11 8.91 -3.32 -4.03
CA SER A 11 7.60 -3.88 -4.38
C SER A 11 6.70 -4.20 -3.19
N MET A 12 7.24 -4.55 -2.03
CA MET A 12 6.44 -4.80 -0.82
C MET A 12 5.95 -3.51 -0.18
N ASP A 13 6.83 -2.53 -0.04
CA ASP A 13 6.47 -1.20 0.48
C ASP A 13 5.51 -0.47 -0.45
N LEU A 14 5.74 -0.54 -1.76
CA LEU A 14 4.84 0.07 -2.75
C LEU A 14 3.42 -0.50 -2.65
N MET A 15 3.27 -1.83 -2.68
CA MET A 15 1.95 -2.46 -2.59
C MET A 15 1.21 -2.06 -1.32
N LEU A 16 1.91 -2.05 -0.18
CA LEU A 16 1.28 -1.71 1.09
C LEU A 16 0.92 -0.22 1.17
N ARG A 17 1.91 0.67 1.06
CA ARG A 17 1.80 2.09 1.38
C ARG A 17 0.99 2.88 0.36
N THR A 18 0.92 2.43 -0.90
CA THR A 18 0.15 3.12 -1.94
C THR A 18 -1.12 2.34 -2.28
N HIS A 19 -1.00 1.13 -2.83
CA HIS A 19 -2.14 0.38 -3.35
C HIS A 19 -3.15 0.00 -2.24
N CYS A 20 -2.68 -0.68 -1.19
CA CYS A 20 -3.55 -1.14 -0.11
C CYS A 20 -4.10 0.01 0.73
N CYS A 21 -3.25 0.96 1.14
CA CYS A 21 -3.65 2.08 1.98
C CYS A 21 -4.57 3.08 1.27
N THR A 22 -4.52 3.20 -0.07
CA THR A 22 -5.39 4.15 -0.79
C THR A 22 -6.83 3.64 -0.93
N LYS A 23 -7.02 2.32 -1.02
CA LYS A 23 -8.34 1.70 -1.25
C LYS A 23 -9.42 2.11 -0.23
N PRO A 24 -9.16 2.15 1.10
CA PRO A 24 -10.13 2.64 2.09
C PRO A 24 -10.59 4.08 1.85
N TYR A 25 -9.70 4.98 1.43
CA TYR A 25 -10.08 6.38 1.15
C TYR A 25 -11.06 6.47 -0.03
N ILE A 26 -10.83 5.68 -1.09
CA ILE A 26 -11.71 5.64 -2.26
C ILE A 26 -13.11 5.16 -1.86
N ILE A 27 -13.17 4.06 -1.10
CA ILE A 27 -14.44 3.47 -0.66
C ILE A 27 -15.17 4.44 0.26
N ALA A 28 -14.49 5.05 1.23
CA ALA A 28 -15.09 6.02 2.13
C ALA A 28 -15.61 7.26 1.38
N ALA A 29 -14.82 7.83 0.48
CA ALA A 29 -15.20 8.99 -0.31
C ALA A 29 -16.45 8.72 -1.16
N ASN A 30 -16.53 7.56 -1.84
CA ASN A 30 -17.69 7.21 -2.67
C ASN A 30 -18.95 6.87 -1.84
N ARG A 31 -18.78 6.37 -0.61
CA ARG A 31 -19.92 5.98 0.26
C ARG A 31 -20.46 7.14 1.10
N GLN A 32 -19.62 8.11 1.45
CA GLN A 32 -19.94 9.14 2.44
C GLN A 32 -19.96 10.56 1.88
N LEU A 33 -19.44 10.80 0.66
CA LEU A 33 -19.45 12.12 0.03
C LEU A 33 -20.26 12.08 -1.27
N SER A 34 -21.15 13.05 -1.44
CA SER A 34 -21.86 13.26 -2.71
C SER A 34 -20.88 13.62 -3.83
N ALA A 35 -21.21 13.29 -5.08
CA ALA A 35 -20.44 13.68 -6.26
C ALA A 35 -20.28 15.22 -6.39
N MET A 36 -21.21 15.99 -5.82
CA MET A 36 -21.13 17.46 -5.78
C MET A 36 -20.25 17.99 -4.63
N HIS A 37 -19.90 17.15 -3.64
CA HIS A 37 -19.16 17.57 -2.47
C HIS A 37 -17.76 18.06 -2.88
N PRO A 38 -17.30 19.23 -2.41
CA PRO A 38 -16.03 19.82 -2.86
C PRO A 38 -14.82 18.91 -2.58
N ILE A 39 -14.80 18.23 -1.42
CA ILE A 39 -13.75 17.25 -1.09
C ILE A 39 -13.78 16.04 -2.02
N TYR A 40 -14.97 15.56 -2.41
CA TYR A 40 -15.08 14.46 -3.36
C TYR A 40 -14.48 14.85 -4.71
N ARG A 41 -14.86 16.03 -5.23
CA ARG A 41 -14.35 16.55 -6.50
C ARG A 41 -12.83 16.74 -6.49
N LEU A 42 -12.27 17.21 -5.37
CA LEU A 42 -10.83 17.37 -5.19
C LEU A 42 -10.10 16.02 -5.25
N LEU A 43 -10.61 15.00 -4.56
CA LEU A 43 -9.95 13.70 -4.44
C LEU A 43 -10.21 12.77 -5.63
N HIS A 44 -11.29 12.97 -6.38
CA HIS A 44 -11.75 12.04 -7.41
C HIS A 44 -10.69 11.76 -8.49
N SER A 45 -9.96 12.79 -8.94
CA SER A 45 -8.88 12.64 -9.94
C SER A 45 -7.72 11.78 -9.43
N HIS A 46 -7.45 11.80 -8.12
CA HIS A 46 -6.38 11.03 -7.48
C HIS A 46 -6.73 9.56 -7.25
N PHE A 47 -8.00 9.17 -7.40
CA PHE A 47 -8.49 7.80 -7.22
C PHE A 47 -8.61 7.01 -8.52
N ARG A 48 -8.33 7.66 -9.65
CA ARG A 48 -8.50 7.08 -10.98
C ARG A 48 -7.68 5.80 -11.12
N TYR A 49 -8.33 4.73 -11.60
CA TYR A 49 -7.77 3.40 -11.84
C TYR A 49 -7.27 2.62 -10.61
N THR A 50 -7.20 3.22 -9.42
CA THR A 50 -6.65 2.53 -8.23
C THR A 50 -7.47 1.30 -7.84
N MET A 51 -8.81 1.35 -7.93
CA MET A 51 -9.66 0.19 -7.61
C MET A 51 -9.51 -0.95 -8.64
N GLU A 52 -9.36 -0.60 -9.92
CA GLU A 52 -9.21 -1.53 -11.03
C GLU A 52 -7.87 -2.26 -10.96
N ILE A 53 -6.76 -1.52 -10.86
CA ILE A 53 -5.43 -2.12 -10.75
C ILE A 53 -5.30 -2.97 -9.47
N ASN A 54 -5.94 -2.56 -8.37
CA ASN A 54 -5.96 -3.36 -7.14
C ASN A 54 -6.80 -4.64 -7.29
N ALA A 55 -7.83 -4.64 -8.15
CA ALA A 55 -8.60 -5.85 -8.44
C ALA A 55 -7.76 -6.82 -9.28
N LEU A 56 -7.15 -6.34 -10.36
CA LEU A 56 -6.23 -7.13 -11.19
C LEU A 56 -5.07 -7.70 -10.37
N ALA A 57 -4.50 -6.90 -9.46
CA ALA A 57 -3.46 -7.38 -8.57
C ALA A 57 -3.92 -8.56 -7.69
N ARG A 58 -5.14 -8.53 -7.17
CA ARG A 58 -5.69 -9.65 -6.37
C ARG A 58 -5.94 -10.90 -7.21
N GLU A 59 -6.18 -10.74 -8.51
CA GLU A 59 -6.50 -11.84 -9.41
C GLU A 59 -5.24 -12.54 -9.94
N SER A 60 -4.21 -11.79 -10.30
CA SER A 60 -3.05 -12.33 -11.03
C SER A 60 -1.68 -12.05 -10.41
N LEU A 61 -1.58 -11.12 -9.46
CA LEU A 61 -0.29 -10.68 -8.91
C LEU A 61 -0.04 -11.24 -7.51
N ILE A 62 -0.97 -11.02 -6.57
CA ILE A 62 -0.83 -11.35 -5.13
C ILE A 62 -1.70 -12.53 -4.68
N ASN A 63 -2.35 -13.21 -5.62
CA ASN A 63 -3.07 -14.46 -5.36
C ASN A 63 -2.11 -15.59 -5.02
N ALA A 64 -2.64 -16.65 -4.42
CA ALA A 64 -1.90 -17.88 -4.14
C ALA A 64 -1.35 -18.47 -5.46
N GLY A 65 -0.05 -18.78 -5.48
CA GLY A 65 0.65 -19.22 -6.69
C GLY A 65 0.81 -18.13 -7.77
N GLY A 66 0.43 -16.89 -7.49
CA GLY A 66 0.58 -15.75 -8.40
C GLY A 66 2.02 -15.30 -8.58
N ILE A 67 2.21 -14.20 -9.32
CA ILE A 67 3.54 -13.70 -9.69
C ILE A 67 4.38 -13.37 -8.45
N ILE A 68 3.81 -12.74 -7.43
CA ILE A 68 4.57 -12.37 -6.22
C ILE A 68 5.05 -13.61 -5.45
N GLU A 69 4.20 -14.62 -5.28
CA GLU A 69 4.59 -15.84 -4.54
C GLU A 69 5.60 -16.70 -5.32
N SER A 70 5.55 -16.68 -6.64
CA SER A 70 6.48 -17.45 -7.49
C SER A 70 7.82 -16.75 -7.74
N SER A 71 7.84 -15.40 -7.72
CA SER A 71 9.01 -14.62 -8.15
C SER A 71 9.81 -14.00 -7.00
N PHE A 72 9.25 -13.90 -5.79
CA PHE A 72 9.92 -13.29 -4.64
C PHE A 72 10.23 -14.32 -3.56
N SER A 73 11.39 -14.17 -2.90
CA SER A 73 11.89 -15.11 -1.90
C SER A 73 10.93 -15.45 -0.75
N PRO A 74 10.07 -14.53 -0.25
CA PRO A 74 9.13 -14.89 0.81
C PRO A 74 8.02 -15.86 0.38
N GLY A 75 7.82 -16.07 -0.92
CA GLY A 75 6.85 -17.02 -1.45
C GLY A 75 5.44 -16.78 -0.90
N LYS A 76 4.78 -17.85 -0.43
CA LYS A 76 3.46 -17.83 0.22
C LYS A 76 3.36 -16.91 1.44
N TYR A 77 4.48 -16.53 2.06
CA TYR A 77 4.49 -15.61 3.20
C TYR A 77 4.52 -14.13 2.78
N SER A 78 4.56 -13.84 1.47
CA SER A 78 4.68 -12.47 0.95
C SER A 78 3.56 -11.53 1.42
N LEU A 79 2.31 -12.02 1.42
CA LEU A 79 1.17 -11.22 1.88
C LEU A 79 1.17 -11.10 3.42
N GLN A 80 1.53 -12.16 4.13
CA GLN A 80 1.61 -12.15 5.59
C GLN A 80 2.64 -11.15 6.10
N LEU A 81 3.84 -11.10 5.49
CA LEU A 81 4.86 -10.11 5.83
C LEU A 81 4.36 -8.68 5.66
N ARG A 82 3.59 -8.39 4.60
CA ARG A 82 2.97 -7.06 4.41
C ARG A 82 1.94 -6.76 5.50
N SER A 83 1.16 -7.75 5.92
CA SER A 83 0.19 -7.56 7.01
C SER A 83 0.88 -7.27 8.35
N VAL A 84 1.98 -7.95 8.66
CA VAL A 84 2.77 -7.67 9.87
C VAL A 84 3.42 -6.29 9.78
N ALA A 85 3.97 -5.92 8.62
CA ALA A 85 4.54 -4.59 8.41
C ALA A 85 3.49 -3.47 8.53
N TYR A 86 2.26 -3.72 8.08
CA TYR A 86 1.15 -2.78 8.26
C TYR A 86 0.85 -2.54 9.74
N ASP A 87 0.72 -3.63 10.50
CA ASP A 87 0.42 -3.57 11.94
C ASP A 87 1.54 -2.89 12.74
N GLN A 88 2.79 -3.22 12.44
CA GLN A 88 3.94 -2.83 13.27
C GLN A 88 4.59 -1.52 12.84
N LEU A 89 4.53 -1.16 11.55
CA LEU A 89 5.37 -0.07 10.99
C LEU A 89 4.57 1.06 10.35
N TRP A 90 3.36 0.80 9.87
CA TRP A 90 2.59 1.77 9.12
C TRP A 90 1.86 2.76 10.02
N ARG A 91 1.94 4.04 9.68
CA ARG A 91 1.33 5.14 10.42
C ARG A 91 0.96 6.26 9.46
N PHE A 92 -0.32 6.59 9.40
CA PHE A 92 -0.84 7.62 8.50
C PHE A 92 -0.14 8.97 8.65
N ASP A 93 0.11 9.40 9.89
CA ASP A 93 0.77 10.66 10.21
C ASP A 93 2.25 10.70 9.81
N MET A 94 2.87 9.54 9.56
CA MET A 94 4.27 9.41 9.14
C MET A 94 4.44 9.16 7.63
N GLU A 95 3.35 9.13 6.86
CA GLU A 95 3.42 9.03 5.39
C GLU A 95 3.69 10.39 4.71
N ALA A 96 3.49 11.51 5.41
CA ALA A 96 3.84 12.84 4.90
C ALA A 96 5.35 12.96 4.70
N LEU A 97 5.78 13.51 3.56
CA LEU A 97 7.20 13.61 3.19
C LEU A 97 8.07 14.24 4.29
N PRO A 98 7.71 15.36 4.94
CA PRO A 98 8.52 15.94 6.01
C PRO A 98 8.69 14.99 7.20
N ALA A 99 7.59 14.40 7.68
CA ALA A 99 7.60 13.47 8.82
C ALA A 99 8.41 12.19 8.49
N ASN A 100 8.27 11.70 7.25
CA ASN A 100 9.00 10.54 6.77
C ASN A 100 10.52 10.78 6.74
N LEU A 101 10.96 11.94 6.26
CA LEU A 101 12.37 12.31 6.21
C LEU A 101 12.96 12.51 7.61
N ILE A 102 12.24 13.20 8.50
CA ILE A 102 12.66 13.37 9.91
C ILE A 102 12.88 12.00 10.57
N ARG A 103 11.90 11.09 10.42
CA ARG A 103 11.97 9.73 10.98
C ARG A 103 13.18 8.92 10.52
N ARG A 104 13.64 9.13 9.28
CA ARG A 104 14.71 8.30 8.67
C ARG A 104 16.11 8.80 8.97
N TYR A 105 16.27 10.10 9.19
CA TYR A 105 17.59 10.74 9.22
C TYR A 105 17.86 11.54 10.50
N PHE A 106 16.86 11.83 11.32
CA PHE A 106 16.97 12.77 12.43
C PHE A 106 16.44 12.24 13.78
N THR A 107 15.88 11.02 13.82
CA THR A 107 15.44 10.32 15.04
C THR A 107 15.89 8.87 14.99
#